data_AF-A0A401WG95-F1
#
_entry.id   AF-A0A401WG95-F1
#
_cell.length_a   1.000
_cell.length_b   1.000
_cell.length_c   1.000
_cell.angle_alpha   90.00
_cell.angle_beta   90.00
_cell.angle_gamma   90.00
#
_symmetry.space_group_name_H-M   'P 1'
#
loop_
_entity.id
_entity.type
_entity.pdbx_description
1 polymer ?
#
loop_
_entity_poly.entity_id
_entity_poly.type
_entity_poly.pdbx_seq_one_letter_code
_entity_poly.pdbx_strand_id
1 'polypeptide(L)'
;MVRADASPGRPGPASTARWPLPPLLLAICVAVAVPLLPSEARAHVVWIGVLATAAVAAADFKAARRGRAIDALRRQYAEREAALQRQLAEQEVETVRMAKETLPAAMARLQQGNSVEDVLRSTGQASRVSPRFEAAHHAVLRYVLQAVEAEENLRDAAQRAFVNIARRVQAIVHQQALELREMEDRHGQDPHVFGDLLHLDHRTALIGRLADSIAVLGGARPGRQWQKDIPLFNVLRGAMSRITDYQRVDLHSVADVGVLGRAAEPLIHAVAELLDNATRYSPPQTRVHLTATEVQSGVAVEIEDAGLGLTDEARIRAERALAQHPGGGLDLDDLGESPRLGLAVVGRLSHTNHFKVSLRVSAYGGVRVVLVVPPELITVTPVPGGALAKAPSLPPPRHPGGPKHRAEAAAEEPVPADGPRTANGLPQRRRRTRSVIPSVRPQQATPSGAAPRPPSDGHSAPAGLWMSAFLDGASDGESGGNSGASPAETPARRPRSPGDEEPEQ
;
A
#
# COMPACT_ATOMS: atom_id res chain seq x y z
N MET A 1 -12.30 -41.71 5.05
CA MET A 1 -12.04 -43.16 5.22
C MET A 1 -13.25 -43.81 5.87
N VAL A 2 -14.19 -44.30 5.08
CA VAL A 2 -15.18 -45.31 5.49
C VAL A 2 -15.20 -46.30 4.33
N ARG A 3 -14.56 -47.45 4.52
CA ARG A 3 -14.59 -48.58 3.59
C ARG A 3 -16.01 -49.15 3.60
N ALA A 4 -16.76 -48.93 2.54
CA ALA A 4 -17.96 -49.70 2.22
C ALA A 4 -17.59 -50.73 1.13
N ASP A 5 -16.68 -51.64 1.47
CA ASP A 5 -16.49 -52.88 0.73
C ASP A 5 -17.62 -53.84 1.12
N ALA A 6 -18.79 -53.64 0.52
CA ALA A 6 -19.84 -54.63 0.48
C ALA A 6 -20.27 -54.77 -0.97
N SER A 7 -19.58 -55.64 -1.69
CA SER A 7 -20.00 -56.13 -3.00
C SER A 7 -21.45 -56.61 -2.88
N PRO A 8 -22.44 -55.98 -3.54
CA PRO A 8 -23.77 -56.54 -3.57
C PRO A 8 -23.66 -57.77 -4.46
N GLY A 9 -23.67 -58.95 -3.84
CA GLY A 9 -23.67 -60.22 -4.54
C GLY A 9 -24.69 -60.14 -5.67
N ARG A 10 -24.19 -60.17 -6.91
CA ARG A 10 -25.02 -60.25 -8.10
C ARG A 10 -26.03 -61.37 -7.85
N PRO A 11 -27.34 -61.10 -7.75
CA PRO A 11 -28.29 -62.19 -7.93
C PRO A 11 -28.08 -62.61 -9.37
N GLY A 12 -27.35 -63.72 -9.56
CA GLY A 12 -27.23 -64.35 -10.87
C GLY A 12 -28.63 -64.44 -11.47
N PRO A 13 -28.78 -64.20 -12.79
CA PRO A 13 -30.09 -64.10 -13.42
C PRO A 13 -30.92 -65.28 -12.92
N ALA A 14 -31.95 -64.98 -12.12
CA ALA A 14 -32.85 -65.99 -11.62
C ALA A 14 -33.38 -66.66 -12.87
N SER A 15 -32.87 -67.86 -13.13
CA SER A 15 -32.98 -68.54 -14.41
C SER A 15 -34.46 -68.62 -14.74
N THR A 16 -34.90 -67.75 -15.65
CA THR A 16 -36.26 -67.66 -16.16
C THR A 16 -36.72 -69.02 -16.72
N ALA A 17 -35.77 -69.91 -17.01
CA ALA A 17 -35.97 -71.28 -17.44
C ALA A 17 -36.46 -72.26 -16.36
N ARG A 18 -36.50 -71.91 -15.06
CA ARG A 18 -36.82 -72.88 -13.98
C ARG A 18 -38.25 -72.81 -13.43
N TRP A 19 -39.09 -71.86 -13.85
CA TRP A 19 -40.46 -71.74 -13.36
C TRP A 19 -41.45 -72.85 -13.77
N PRO A 20 -41.27 -73.63 -14.85
CA PRO A 20 -42.13 -74.78 -15.07
C PRO A 20 -41.68 -76.03 -14.28
N LEU A 21 -40.51 -76.03 -13.64
CA LEU A 21 -39.98 -77.23 -12.99
C LEU A 21 -40.83 -77.71 -11.81
N PRO A 22 -41.32 -76.86 -10.88
CA PRO A 22 -42.15 -77.31 -9.77
C PRO A 22 -43.49 -77.93 -10.18
N PRO A 23 -44.31 -77.32 -11.08
CA PRO A 23 -45.58 -77.92 -11.48
C PRO A 23 -45.36 -79.13 -12.40
N LEU A 24 -44.30 -79.14 -13.22
CA LEU A 24 -43.94 -80.30 -14.03
C LEU A 24 -43.53 -81.49 -13.15
N LEU A 25 -42.70 -81.24 -12.13
CA LEU A 25 -42.28 -82.28 -11.18
C LEU A 25 -43.46 -82.79 -10.37
N LEU A 26 -44.36 -81.91 -9.92
CA LEU A 26 -45.60 -82.30 -9.24
C LEU A 26 -46.50 -83.15 -10.15
N ALA A 27 -46.67 -82.75 -11.41
CA ALA A 27 -47.45 -83.50 -12.39
C ALA A 27 -46.85 -84.89 -12.67
N ILE A 28 -45.53 -85.00 -12.75
CA ILE A 28 -44.82 -86.28 -12.90
C ILE A 28 -45.02 -87.15 -11.65
N CYS A 29 -44.87 -86.59 -10.44
CA CYS A 29 -45.12 -87.33 -9.20
C CYS A 29 -46.55 -87.85 -9.11
N VAL A 30 -47.55 -87.04 -9.50
CA VAL A 30 -48.95 -87.47 -9.58
C VAL A 30 -49.12 -88.59 -10.62
N ALA A 31 -48.55 -88.45 -11.82
CA ALA A 31 -48.62 -89.47 -12.88
C ALA A 31 -47.99 -90.81 -12.49
N VAL A 32 -46.90 -90.79 -11.72
CA VAL A 32 -46.22 -92.00 -11.20
C VAL A 32 -46.98 -92.63 -10.02
N ALA A 33 -47.62 -91.83 -9.17
CA ALA A 33 -48.34 -92.32 -7.99
C ALA A 33 -49.68 -92.99 -8.32
N VAL A 34 -50.40 -92.51 -9.34
CA VAL A 34 -51.74 -93.01 -9.74
C VAL A 34 -51.79 -94.53 -10.05
N PRO A 35 -50.84 -95.14 -10.79
CA PRO A 35 -50.87 -96.59 -11.05
C PRO A 35 -50.56 -97.46 -9.82
N LEU A 36 -49.99 -96.90 -8.74
CA LEU A 36 -49.60 -97.63 -7.52
C LEU A 36 -50.74 -97.74 -6.48
N LEU A 37 -51.92 -97.16 -6.76
CA LEU A 37 -53.04 -97.02 -5.80
C LEU A 37 -54.24 -97.93 -6.13
N PRO A 38 -55.03 -98.36 -5.13
CA PRO A 38 -56.26 -99.14 -5.32
C PRO A 38 -57.29 -98.44 -6.20
N SER A 39 -58.14 -99.20 -6.92
CA SER A 39 -59.07 -98.67 -7.92
C SER A 39 -60.05 -97.62 -7.41
N GLU A 40 -60.43 -97.70 -6.13
CA GLU A 40 -61.35 -96.78 -5.45
C GLU A 40 -60.71 -95.43 -5.12
N ALA A 41 -59.38 -95.38 -4.94
CA ALA A 41 -58.65 -94.17 -4.55
C ALA A 41 -58.10 -93.36 -5.75
N ARG A 42 -57.96 -93.97 -6.93
CA ARG A 42 -57.35 -93.34 -8.13
C ARG A 42 -58.02 -92.04 -8.54
N ALA A 43 -59.35 -92.00 -8.57
CA ALA A 43 -60.10 -90.80 -8.98
C ALA A 43 -59.85 -89.61 -8.04
N HIS A 44 -59.85 -89.84 -6.73
CA HIS A 44 -59.60 -88.81 -5.72
C HIS A 44 -58.16 -88.27 -5.80
N VAL A 45 -57.17 -89.15 -5.97
CA VAL A 45 -55.76 -88.75 -6.09
C VAL A 45 -55.49 -87.96 -7.38
N VAL A 46 -56.13 -88.32 -8.50
CA VAL A 46 -56.04 -87.56 -9.76
C VAL A 46 -56.60 -86.15 -9.57
N TRP A 47 -57.79 -86.00 -8.99
CA TRP A 47 -58.39 -84.68 -8.77
C TRP A 47 -57.56 -83.80 -7.83
N ILE A 48 -57.09 -84.35 -6.71
CA ILE A 48 -56.23 -83.63 -5.76
C ILE A 48 -54.90 -83.26 -6.42
N GLY A 49 -54.30 -84.17 -7.19
CA GLY A 49 -53.04 -83.94 -7.90
C GLY A 49 -53.14 -82.86 -8.97
N VAL A 50 -54.22 -82.84 -9.75
CA VAL A 50 -54.50 -81.78 -10.74
C VAL A 50 -54.70 -80.44 -10.05
N LEU A 51 -55.49 -80.39 -8.97
CA LEU A 51 -55.74 -79.16 -8.22
C LEU A 51 -54.46 -78.60 -7.57
N ALA A 52 -53.63 -79.47 -6.99
CA ALA A 52 -52.33 -79.10 -6.44
C ALA A 52 -51.37 -78.60 -7.54
N THR A 53 -51.33 -79.26 -8.71
CA THR A 53 -50.51 -78.83 -9.85
C THR A 53 -50.93 -77.45 -10.35
N ALA A 54 -52.24 -77.21 -10.48
CA ALA A 54 -52.78 -75.92 -10.90
C ALA A 54 -52.49 -74.81 -9.87
N ALA A 55 -52.60 -75.10 -8.57
CA ALA A 55 -52.26 -74.14 -7.51
C ALA A 55 -50.78 -73.75 -7.54
N VAL A 56 -49.87 -74.72 -7.71
CA VAL A 56 -48.42 -74.49 -7.85
C VAL A 56 -48.13 -73.67 -9.11
N ALA A 57 -48.72 -74.03 -10.26
CA ALA A 57 -48.54 -73.28 -11.50
C ALA A 57 -49.03 -71.82 -11.40
N ALA A 58 -50.15 -71.58 -10.71
CA ALA A 58 -50.66 -70.22 -10.46
C ALA A 58 -49.77 -69.42 -9.50
N ALA A 59 -49.21 -70.06 -8.48
CA ALA A 59 -48.24 -69.45 -7.56
C ALA A 59 -46.95 -69.08 -8.30
N ASP A 60 -46.41 -69.98 -9.12
CA ASP A 60 -45.23 -69.75 -9.96
C ASP A 60 -45.49 -68.64 -10.98
N PHE A 61 -46.65 -68.60 -11.62
CA PHE A 61 -47.02 -67.51 -12.53
C PHE A 61 -47.10 -66.15 -11.82
N LYS A 62 -47.63 -66.09 -10.59
CA LYS A 62 -47.66 -64.85 -9.79
C LYS A 62 -46.26 -64.43 -9.34
N ALA A 63 -45.44 -65.37 -8.87
CA ALA A 63 -44.04 -65.12 -8.52
C ALA A 63 -43.26 -64.63 -9.75
N ALA A 64 -43.53 -65.23 -10.90
CA ALA A 64 -42.96 -64.88 -12.19
C ALA A 64 -43.28 -63.46 -12.64
N ARG A 65 -44.56 -63.10 -12.54
CA ARG A 65 -45.06 -61.76 -12.86
C ARG A 65 -44.48 -60.71 -11.90
N ARG A 66 -44.42 -61.01 -10.60
CA ARG A 66 -43.81 -60.12 -9.59
C ARG A 66 -42.32 -59.94 -9.82
N GLY A 67 -41.59 -61.01 -10.14
CA GLY A 67 -40.17 -60.96 -10.47
C GLY A 67 -39.90 -60.04 -11.67
N ARG A 68 -40.65 -60.21 -12.76
CA ARG A 68 -40.56 -59.32 -13.93
C ARG A 68 -40.85 -57.85 -13.60
N ALA A 69 -41.85 -57.59 -12.76
CA ALA A 69 -42.18 -56.22 -12.31
C ALA A 69 -41.05 -55.60 -11.46
N ILE A 70 -40.47 -56.39 -10.54
CA ILE A 70 -39.33 -55.95 -9.72
C ILE A 70 -38.11 -55.68 -10.60
N ASP A 71 -37.81 -56.54 -11.57
CA ASP A 71 -36.67 -56.34 -12.48
C ASP A 71 -36.85 -55.11 -13.37
N ALA A 72 -38.08 -54.85 -13.85
CA ALA A 72 -38.38 -53.63 -14.58
C ALA A 72 -38.18 -52.38 -13.71
N LEU A 73 -38.64 -52.40 -12.46
CA LEU A 73 -38.42 -51.30 -11.51
C LEU A 73 -36.94 -51.10 -11.20
N ARG A 74 -36.18 -52.19 -10.97
CA ARG A 74 -34.73 -52.13 -10.72
C ARG A 74 -33.97 -51.51 -11.89
N ARG A 75 -34.32 -51.84 -13.13
CA ARG A 75 -33.74 -51.22 -14.33
C ARG A 75 -34.04 -49.73 -14.38
N GLN A 76 -35.29 -49.34 -14.14
CA GLN A 76 -35.67 -47.91 -14.09
C GLN A 76 -34.92 -47.14 -13.01
N TYR A 77 -34.77 -47.70 -11.81
CA TYR A 77 -33.99 -47.07 -10.74
C TYR A 77 -32.51 -46.96 -11.10
N ALA A 78 -31.91 -48.02 -11.65
CA ALA A 78 -30.52 -48.00 -12.08
C ALA A 78 -30.26 -46.98 -13.22
N GLU A 79 -31.18 -46.85 -14.16
CA GLU A 79 -31.11 -45.83 -15.24
C GLU A 79 -31.21 -44.41 -14.67
N ARG A 80 -32.14 -44.16 -13.75
CA ARG A 80 -32.28 -42.86 -13.08
C ARG A 80 -31.06 -42.51 -12.24
N GLU A 81 -30.55 -43.47 -11.48
CA GLU A 81 -29.35 -43.29 -10.67
C GLU A 81 -28.14 -42.99 -11.55
N ALA A 82 -27.94 -43.74 -12.62
CA ALA A 82 -26.85 -43.50 -13.58
C ALA A 82 -26.99 -42.12 -14.28
N ALA A 83 -28.21 -41.67 -14.57
CA ALA A 83 -28.45 -40.34 -15.13
C ALA A 83 -28.11 -39.22 -14.14
N LEU A 84 -28.53 -39.35 -12.87
CA LEU A 84 -28.20 -38.38 -11.82
C LEU A 84 -26.69 -38.35 -11.54
N GLN A 85 -26.03 -39.51 -11.48
CA GLN A 85 -24.58 -39.58 -11.30
C GLN A 85 -23.83 -38.90 -12.44
N ARG A 86 -24.27 -39.09 -13.69
CA ARG A 86 -23.69 -38.37 -14.85
C ARG A 86 -23.89 -36.87 -14.74
N GLN A 87 -25.10 -36.41 -14.38
CA GLN A 87 -25.38 -34.99 -14.20
C GLN A 87 -24.52 -34.36 -13.10
N LEU A 88 -24.36 -35.04 -11.97
CA LEU A 88 -23.49 -34.56 -10.88
C LEU A 88 -22.02 -34.51 -11.32
N ALA A 89 -21.54 -35.53 -12.05
CA ALA A 89 -20.18 -35.53 -12.56
C ALA A 89 -19.93 -34.39 -13.57
N GLU A 90 -20.90 -34.12 -14.46
CA GLU A 90 -20.84 -32.99 -15.40
C GLU A 90 -20.84 -31.64 -14.67
N GLN A 91 -21.67 -31.50 -13.63
CA GLN A 91 -21.70 -30.31 -12.78
C GLN A 91 -20.38 -30.09 -12.04
N GLU A 92 -19.80 -31.14 -11.47
CA GLU A 92 -18.52 -31.07 -10.74
C GLU A 92 -17.38 -30.64 -11.67
N VAL A 93 -17.29 -31.25 -12.86
CA VAL A 93 -16.29 -30.88 -13.88
C VAL A 93 -16.43 -29.41 -14.26
N GLU A 94 -17.67 -28.93 -14.47
CA GLU A 94 -17.91 -27.55 -14.87
C GLU A 94 -17.60 -26.56 -13.74
N THR A 95 -17.95 -26.85 -12.49
CA THR A 95 -17.61 -25.99 -11.35
C THR A 95 -16.09 -25.91 -11.15
N VAL A 96 -15.38 -27.03 -11.31
CA VAL A 96 -13.91 -27.03 -11.23
C VAL A 96 -13.31 -26.21 -12.37
N ARG A 97 -13.82 -26.37 -13.59
CA ARG A 97 -13.39 -25.59 -14.76
C ARG A 97 -13.66 -24.09 -14.56
N MET A 98 -14.84 -23.75 -14.05
CA MET A 98 -15.22 -22.37 -13.75
C MET A 98 -14.24 -21.73 -12.76
N ALA A 99 -13.92 -22.44 -11.67
CA ALA A 99 -13.04 -21.93 -10.63
C ALA A 99 -11.57 -21.83 -11.08
N LYS A 100 -11.08 -22.80 -11.87
CA LYS A 100 -9.65 -22.90 -12.23
C LYS A 100 -9.28 -22.21 -13.54
N GLU A 101 -10.21 -22.10 -14.48
CA GLU A 101 -9.94 -21.59 -15.82
C GLU A 101 -10.77 -20.35 -16.11
N THR A 102 -12.10 -20.47 -16.02
CA THR A 102 -13.01 -19.45 -16.51
C THR A 102 -12.95 -18.16 -15.69
N LEU A 103 -13.02 -18.26 -14.37
CA LEU A 103 -13.00 -17.09 -13.50
C LEU A 103 -11.66 -16.35 -13.57
N PRO A 104 -10.48 -17.01 -13.44
CA PRO A 104 -9.20 -16.34 -13.64
C PRO A 104 -9.06 -15.67 -15.02
N ALA A 105 -9.53 -16.34 -16.09
CA ALA A 105 -9.51 -15.76 -17.43
C ALA A 105 -10.44 -14.55 -17.56
N ALA A 106 -11.64 -14.62 -16.97
CA ALA A 106 -12.59 -13.51 -16.95
C ALA A 106 -12.02 -12.30 -16.16
N MET A 107 -11.40 -12.56 -15.00
CA MET A 107 -10.72 -11.52 -14.20
C MET A 107 -9.57 -10.89 -14.97
N ALA A 108 -8.72 -11.68 -15.63
CA ALA A 108 -7.61 -11.15 -16.42
C ALA A 108 -8.09 -10.24 -17.57
N ARG A 109 -9.24 -10.55 -18.17
CA ARG A 109 -9.84 -9.71 -19.21
C ARG A 109 -10.47 -8.44 -18.64
N LEU A 110 -11.10 -8.51 -17.47
CA LEU A 110 -11.58 -7.32 -16.76
C LEU A 110 -10.42 -6.37 -16.45
N GLN A 111 -9.30 -6.89 -15.95
CA GLN A 111 -8.07 -6.12 -15.68
C GLN A 111 -7.42 -5.51 -16.95
N GLN A 112 -7.74 -6.03 -18.13
CA GLN A 112 -7.33 -5.44 -19.41
C GLN A 112 -8.26 -4.31 -19.88
N GLY A 113 -9.28 -3.95 -19.09
CA GLY A 113 -10.23 -2.88 -19.39
C GLY A 113 -11.45 -3.31 -20.22
N ASN A 114 -11.75 -4.61 -20.31
CA ASN A 114 -12.97 -5.08 -20.96
C ASN A 114 -14.19 -4.89 -20.05
N SER A 115 -15.35 -4.52 -20.61
CA SER A 115 -16.59 -4.42 -19.84
C SER A 115 -17.05 -5.77 -19.29
N VAL A 116 -17.76 -5.76 -18.15
CA VAL A 116 -18.33 -6.98 -17.56
C VAL A 116 -19.22 -7.71 -18.57
N GLU A 117 -20.05 -6.98 -19.33
CA GLU A 117 -20.93 -7.55 -20.35
C GLU A 117 -20.15 -8.25 -21.48
N ASP A 118 -19.05 -7.67 -21.94
CA ASP A 118 -18.24 -8.25 -23.02
C ASP A 118 -17.48 -9.50 -22.53
N VAL A 119 -16.96 -9.46 -21.31
CA VAL A 119 -16.33 -10.62 -20.67
C VAL A 119 -17.34 -11.76 -20.54
N LEU A 120 -18.54 -11.49 -20.01
CA LEU A 120 -19.60 -12.49 -19.87
C LEU A 120 -20.02 -13.08 -21.23
N ARG A 121 -20.23 -12.24 -22.25
CA ARG A 121 -20.58 -12.69 -23.61
C ARG A 121 -19.53 -13.61 -24.21
N SER A 122 -18.25 -13.32 -23.96
CA SER A 122 -17.14 -14.12 -24.47
C SER A 122 -16.93 -15.44 -23.70
N THR A 123 -17.48 -15.54 -22.50
CA THR A 123 -17.33 -16.67 -21.59
C THR A 123 -18.46 -17.69 -21.71
N GLY A 124 -19.58 -17.32 -22.35
CA GLY A 124 -20.77 -18.15 -22.55
C GLY A 124 -20.59 -19.27 -23.57
N GLN A 125 -19.61 -20.16 -23.39
CA GLN A 125 -19.48 -21.38 -24.19
C GLN A 125 -20.43 -22.48 -23.69
N ALA A 126 -21.02 -23.19 -24.67
CA ALA A 126 -22.02 -24.23 -24.48
C ALA A 126 -21.57 -25.29 -23.45
N SER A 127 -22.15 -25.21 -22.27
CA SER A 127 -21.85 -26.11 -21.18
C SER A 127 -22.80 -27.32 -21.24
N ARG A 128 -22.30 -28.55 -20.97
CA ARG A 128 -23.11 -29.79 -21.05
C ARG A 128 -24.09 -29.97 -19.89
N VAL A 129 -24.14 -28.98 -19.00
CA VAL A 129 -24.96 -28.93 -17.79
C VAL A 129 -26.38 -28.47 -18.07
N SER A 130 -27.25 -28.57 -17.07
CA SER A 130 -28.64 -28.11 -17.22
C SER A 130 -28.72 -26.58 -17.39
N PRO A 131 -29.71 -26.05 -18.12
CA PRO A 131 -29.89 -24.60 -18.30
C PRO A 131 -30.00 -23.82 -16.99
N ARG A 132 -30.58 -24.45 -15.96
CA ARG A 132 -30.66 -23.85 -14.61
C ARG A 132 -29.29 -23.70 -13.97
N PHE A 133 -28.41 -24.68 -14.14
CA PHE A 133 -27.06 -24.64 -13.59
C PHE A 133 -26.18 -23.64 -14.35
N GLU A 134 -26.30 -23.59 -15.67
CA GLU A 134 -25.65 -22.59 -16.51
C GLU A 134 -26.05 -21.16 -16.12
N ALA A 135 -27.35 -20.90 -15.94
CA ALA A 135 -27.85 -19.60 -15.49
C ALA A 135 -27.29 -19.22 -14.11
N ALA A 136 -27.18 -20.18 -13.17
CA ALA A 136 -26.58 -19.95 -11.87
C ALA A 136 -25.07 -19.63 -11.96
N HIS A 137 -24.31 -20.36 -12.80
CA HIS A 137 -22.89 -20.09 -13.02
C HIS A 137 -22.67 -18.70 -13.60
N HIS A 138 -23.47 -18.33 -14.61
CA HIS A 138 -23.40 -17.02 -15.21
C HIS A 138 -23.77 -15.90 -14.23
N ALA A 139 -24.74 -16.14 -13.34
CA ALA A 139 -25.08 -15.19 -12.28
C ALA A 139 -23.94 -15.02 -11.26
N VAL A 140 -23.26 -16.10 -10.86
CA VAL A 140 -22.09 -16.04 -9.97
C VAL A 140 -20.94 -15.29 -10.65
N LEU A 141 -20.60 -15.61 -11.91
CA LEU A 141 -19.57 -14.88 -12.65
C LEU A 141 -19.89 -13.39 -12.72
N ARG A 142 -21.12 -13.03 -13.07
CA ARG A 142 -21.55 -11.63 -13.13
C ARG A 142 -21.37 -10.93 -11.78
N TYR A 143 -21.84 -11.54 -10.69
CA TYR A 143 -21.73 -10.95 -9.36
C TYR A 143 -20.27 -10.73 -8.96
N VAL A 144 -19.40 -11.72 -9.20
CA VAL A 144 -17.97 -11.60 -8.91
C VAL A 144 -17.31 -10.50 -9.75
N LEU A 145 -17.58 -10.45 -11.05
CA LEU A 145 -17.03 -9.41 -11.94
C LEU A 145 -17.53 -8.01 -11.55
N GLN A 146 -18.81 -7.85 -11.23
CA GLN A 146 -19.38 -6.59 -10.75
C GLN A 146 -18.80 -6.16 -9.41
N ALA A 147 -18.54 -7.10 -8.49
CA ALA A 147 -17.91 -6.80 -7.21
C ALA A 147 -16.47 -6.30 -7.40
N VAL A 148 -15.70 -6.91 -8.30
CA VAL A 148 -14.33 -6.47 -8.63
C VAL A 148 -14.34 -5.10 -9.31
N GLU A 149 -15.22 -4.88 -10.29
CA GLU A 149 -15.36 -3.58 -10.95
C GLU A 149 -15.81 -2.48 -9.98
N ALA A 150 -16.72 -2.78 -9.05
CA ALA A 150 -17.15 -1.83 -8.02
C ALA A 150 -15.99 -1.44 -7.09
N GLU A 151 -15.17 -2.41 -6.69
CA GLU A 151 -13.99 -2.18 -5.86
C GLU A 151 -12.94 -1.33 -6.59
N GLU A 152 -12.65 -1.63 -7.86
CA GLU A 152 -11.76 -0.81 -8.69
C GLU A 152 -12.28 0.62 -8.85
N ASN A 153 -13.58 0.78 -9.12
CA ASN A 153 -14.21 2.10 -9.21
C ASN A 153 -14.14 2.90 -7.90
N LEU A 154 -14.31 2.24 -6.76
CA LEU A 154 -14.19 2.86 -5.44
C LEU A 154 -12.75 3.34 -5.20
N ARG A 155 -11.77 2.50 -5.53
CA ARG A 155 -10.34 2.82 -5.44
C ARG A 155 -9.97 4.02 -6.31
N ASP A 156 -10.45 4.03 -7.55
CA ASP A 156 -10.28 5.15 -8.49
C ASP A 156 -10.92 6.44 -7.97
N ALA A 157 -12.14 6.36 -7.45
CA ALA A 157 -12.83 7.51 -6.86
C ALA A 157 -12.06 8.06 -5.64
N ALA A 158 -11.54 7.18 -4.79
CA ALA A 158 -10.71 7.56 -3.64
C ALA A 158 -9.41 8.26 -4.07
N GLN A 159 -8.71 7.73 -5.08
CA GLN A 159 -7.51 8.38 -5.64
C GLN A 159 -7.80 9.79 -6.17
N ARG A 160 -8.87 9.94 -6.96
CA ARG A 160 -9.31 11.27 -7.45
C ARG A 160 -9.65 12.21 -6.29
N ALA A 161 -10.31 11.71 -5.25
CA ALA A 161 -10.62 12.50 -4.07
C ALA A 161 -9.35 13.00 -3.36
N PHE A 162 -8.33 12.16 -3.18
CA PHE A 162 -7.04 12.58 -2.60
C PHE A 162 -6.37 13.68 -3.41
N VAL A 163 -6.29 13.55 -4.74
CA VAL A 163 -5.72 14.61 -5.60
C VAL A 163 -6.51 15.92 -5.46
N ASN A 164 -7.84 15.84 -5.46
CA ASN A 164 -8.69 17.02 -5.33
C ASN A 164 -8.54 17.70 -3.95
N ILE A 165 -8.48 16.92 -2.87
CA ILE A 165 -8.25 17.45 -1.52
C ILE A 165 -6.87 18.08 -1.43
N ALA A 166 -5.83 17.39 -1.91
CA ALA A 166 -4.47 17.92 -1.92
C ALA A 166 -4.38 19.25 -2.67
N ARG A 167 -4.98 19.37 -3.85
CA ARG A 167 -5.00 20.61 -4.64
C ARG A 167 -5.68 21.76 -3.91
N ARG A 168 -6.75 21.48 -3.16
CA ARG A 168 -7.44 22.50 -2.34
C ARG A 168 -6.55 22.95 -1.18
N VAL A 169 -5.86 22.03 -0.51
CA VAL A 169 -4.92 22.37 0.57
C VAL A 169 -3.74 23.18 0.00
N GLN A 170 -3.18 22.78 -1.14
CA GLN A 170 -2.12 23.53 -1.83
C GLN A 170 -2.54 24.97 -2.16
N ALA A 171 -3.77 25.18 -2.64
CA ALA A 171 -4.29 26.52 -2.93
C ALA A 171 -4.37 27.38 -1.66
N ILE A 172 -4.82 26.81 -0.54
CA ILE A 172 -4.87 27.50 0.76
C ILE A 172 -3.46 27.83 1.25
N VAL A 173 -2.53 26.87 1.18
CA VAL A 173 -1.13 27.07 1.58
C VAL A 173 -0.46 28.15 0.74
N HIS A 174 -0.70 28.17 -0.57
CA HIS A 174 -0.16 29.20 -1.45
C HIS A 174 -0.69 30.59 -1.08
N GLN A 175 -2.00 30.71 -0.82
CA GLN A 175 -2.61 31.96 -0.36
C GLN A 175 -2.03 32.41 0.99
N GLN A 176 -1.86 31.49 1.94
CA GLN A 176 -1.24 31.79 3.24
C GLN A 176 0.21 32.25 3.10
N ALA A 177 0.99 31.65 2.20
CA ALA A 177 2.36 32.08 1.94
C ALA A 177 2.42 33.51 1.38
N LEU A 178 1.48 33.89 0.49
CA LEU A 178 1.37 35.25 -0.02
C LEU A 178 1.00 36.25 1.10
N GLU A 179 0.04 35.90 1.95
CA GLU A 179 -0.37 36.73 3.09
C GLU A 179 0.77 36.90 4.11
N LEU A 180 1.53 35.84 4.40
CA LEU A 180 2.72 35.89 5.25
C LEU A 180 3.80 36.78 4.64
N ARG A 181 4.00 36.72 3.32
CA ARG A 181 4.97 37.58 2.63
C ARG A 181 4.56 39.05 2.69
N GLU A 182 3.28 39.37 2.52
CA GLU A 182 2.77 40.73 2.69
C GLU A 182 2.94 41.23 4.13
N MET A 183 2.77 40.36 5.13
CA MET A 183 3.05 40.71 6.52
C MET A 183 4.55 40.93 6.78
N GLU A 184 5.42 40.12 6.17
CA GLU A 184 6.87 40.29 6.24
C GLU A 184 7.29 41.64 5.63
N ASP A 185 6.75 41.99 4.46
CA ASP A 185 7.06 43.26 3.80
C ASP A 185 6.60 44.47 4.64
N ARG A 186 5.47 44.36 5.35
CA ARG A 186 4.92 45.45 6.20
C ARG A 186 5.57 45.54 7.59
N HIS A 187 5.95 44.41 8.19
CA HIS A 187 6.31 44.34 9.61
C HIS A 187 7.66 43.67 9.89
N GLY A 188 8.38 43.20 8.87
CA GLY A 188 9.64 42.45 9.00
C GLY A 188 10.82 43.24 9.56
N GLN A 189 10.66 44.56 9.75
CA GLN A 189 11.66 45.38 10.44
C GLN A 189 11.65 45.17 11.96
N ASP A 190 10.55 44.66 12.54
CA ASP A 190 10.50 44.26 13.96
C ASP A 190 11.05 42.83 14.11
N PRO A 191 12.17 42.64 14.82
CA PRO A 191 12.79 41.32 14.99
C PRO A 191 11.87 40.27 15.62
N HIS A 192 10.96 40.67 16.52
CA HIS A 192 10.04 39.73 17.17
C HIS A 192 8.97 39.25 16.19
N VAL A 193 8.39 40.17 15.42
CA VAL A 193 7.39 39.84 14.39
C VAL A 193 8.02 39.02 13.28
N PHE A 194 9.25 39.37 12.86
CA PHE A 194 9.98 38.62 11.84
C PHE A 194 10.25 37.18 12.29
N GLY A 195 10.66 36.98 13.55
CA GLY A 195 10.85 35.64 14.12
C GLY A 195 9.57 34.79 14.10
N ASP A 196 8.45 35.37 14.52
CA ASP A 196 7.15 34.70 14.50
C ASP A 196 6.69 34.38 13.07
N LEU A 197 6.88 35.30 12.12
CA LEU A 197 6.55 35.11 10.70
C LEU A 197 7.38 33.99 10.07
N LEU A 198 8.67 33.91 10.35
CA LEU A 198 9.53 32.82 9.87
C LEU A 198 9.08 31.45 10.38
N HIS A 199 8.63 31.40 11.63
CA HIS A 199 8.11 30.16 12.20
C HIS A 199 6.75 29.77 11.60
N LEU A 200 5.89 30.75 11.28
CA LEU A 200 4.64 30.50 10.55
C LEU A 200 4.88 30.07 9.11
N ASP A 201 5.79 30.71 8.39
CA ASP A 201 6.18 30.34 7.02
C ASP A 201 6.67 28.89 6.95
N HIS A 202 7.54 28.48 7.89
CA HIS A 202 7.99 27.10 7.97
C HIS A 202 6.85 26.11 8.19
N ARG A 203 5.89 26.42 9.08
CA ARG A 203 4.71 25.56 9.30
C ARG A 203 3.81 25.49 8.06
N THR A 204 3.62 26.60 7.37
CA THR A 204 2.88 26.67 6.11
C THR A 204 3.54 25.81 5.04
N ALA A 205 4.87 25.86 4.92
CA ALA A 205 5.63 24.99 4.01
C ALA A 205 5.48 23.49 4.36
N LEU A 206 5.44 23.14 5.65
CA LEU A 206 5.18 21.75 6.09
C LEU A 206 3.77 21.26 5.71
N ILE A 207 2.76 22.13 5.80
CA ILE A 207 1.39 21.81 5.35
C ILE A 207 1.36 21.61 3.83
N GLY A 208 2.09 22.45 3.09
CA GLY A 208 2.28 22.29 1.64
C GLY A 208 2.86 20.93 1.27
N ARG A 209 3.94 20.52 1.96
CA ARG A 209 4.55 19.20 1.79
C ARG A 209 3.59 18.05 2.10
N LEU A 210 2.77 18.17 3.15
CA LEU A 210 1.76 17.16 3.45
C LEU A 210 0.75 17.04 2.30
N ALA A 211 0.32 18.17 1.75
CA ALA A 211 -0.56 18.19 0.59
C ALA A 211 0.10 17.56 -0.65
N ASP A 212 1.37 17.84 -0.92
CA ASP A 212 2.14 17.20 -2.00
C ASP A 212 2.20 15.67 -1.80
N SER A 213 2.42 15.22 -0.57
CA SER A 213 2.45 13.80 -0.21
C SER A 213 1.12 13.11 -0.48
N ILE A 214 0.00 13.75 -0.10
CA ILE A 214 -1.35 13.26 -0.40
C ILE A 214 -1.61 13.25 -1.92
N ALA A 215 -1.14 14.27 -2.66
CA ALA A 215 -1.29 14.33 -4.11
C ALA A 215 -0.57 13.16 -4.80
N VAL A 216 0.67 12.86 -4.37
CA VAL A 216 1.45 11.72 -4.86
C VAL A 216 0.72 10.41 -4.58
N LEU A 217 0.14 10.24 -3.39
CA LEU A 217 -0.69 9.06 -3.06
C LEU A 217 -2.00 9.01 -3.87
N GLY A 218 -2.54 10.15 -4.31
CA GLY A 218 -3.63 10.20 -5.29
C GLY A 218 -3.20 9.90 -6.74
N GLY A 219 -1.89 9.78 -7.01
CA GLY A 219 -1.34 9.48 -8.33
C GLY A 219 -0.91 10.71 -9.11
N ALA A 220 -0.99 11.90 -8.51
CA ALA A 220 -0.48 13.12 -9.12
C ALA A 220 1.06 13.12 -9.12
N ARG A 221 1.64 13.80 -10.11
CA ARG A 221 3.08 14.11 -10.10
C ARG A 221 3.35 15.22 -9.09
N PRO A 222 4.54 15.24 -8.44
CA PRO A 222 4.97 16.38 -7.64
C PRO A 222 4.81 17.70 -8.41
N GLY A 223 4.29 18.73 -7.74
CA GLY A 223 3.79 19.93 -8.42
C GLY A 223 4.87 20.81 -9.07
N ARG A 224 6.11 20.76 -8.58
CA ARG A 224 7.23 21.56 -9.11
C ARG A 224 7.95 20.80 -10.22
N GLN A 225 8.08 21.40 -11.39
CA GLN A 225 8.92 20.88 -12.48
C GLN A 225 10.15 21.76 -12.63
N TRP A 226 11.32 21.14 -12.55
CA TRP A 226 12.59 21.82 -12.80
C TRP A 226 12.95 21.65 -14.27
N GLN A 227 13.16 22.77 -14.97
CA GLN A 227 13.49 22.74 -16.40
C GLN A 227 14.97 22.44 -16.65
N LYS A 228 15.84 22.85 -15.74
CA LYS A 228 17.29 22.62 -15.79
C LYS A 228 17.68 21.50 -14.84
N ASP A 229 18.79 20.87 -15.17
CA ASP A 229 19.43 19.87 -14.34
C ASP A 229 20.03 20.55 -13.09
N ILE A 230 20.06 19.84 -11.97
CA ILE A 230 20.40 20.39 -10.65
C ILE A 230 21.53 19.56 -10.02
N PRO A 231 22.58 20.18 -9.47
CA PRO A 231 23.60 19.45 -8.72
C PRO A 231 22.99 18.60 -7.59
N LEU A 232 23.44 17.36 -7.43
CA LEU A 232 22.93 16.45 -6.41
C LEU A 232 23.04 17.03 -5.00
N PHE A 233 24.12 17.74 -4.71
CA PHE A 233 24.29 18.45 -3.44
C PHE A 233 23.12 19.40 -3.14
N ASN A 234 22.66 20.15 -4.15
CA ASN A 234 21.55 21.08 -4.01
C ASN A 234 20.21 20.32 -3.85
N VAL A 235 20.04 19.20 -4.54
CA VAL A 235 18.86 18.31 -4.36
C VAL A 235 18.78 17.78 -2.93
N LEU A 236 19.87 17.26 -2.38
CA LEU A 236 19.90 16.74 -1.00
C LEU A 236 19.65 17.84 0.02
N ARG A 237 20.22 19.03 -0.19
CA ARG A 237 19.94 20.20 0.64
C ARG A 237 18.47 20.65 0.56
N GLY A 238 17.88 20.62 -0.63
CA GLY A 238 16.46 20.91 -0.84
C GLY A 238 15.55 19.89 -0.14
N ALA A 239 16.00 18.64 0.00
CA ALA A 239 15.29 17.63 0.79
C ALA A 239 15.39 17.92 2.30
N MET A 240 16.58 18.28 2.78
CA MET A 240 16.81 18.65 4.19
C MET A 240 15.96 19.86 4.60
N SER A 241 15.79 20.88 3.74
CA SER A 241 15.00 22.06 4.08
C SER A 241 13.50 21.79 4.25
N ARG A 242 13.02 20.60 3.86
CA ARG A 242 11.60 20.20 3.91
C ARG A 242 11.22 19.41 5.17
N ILE A 243 12.16 19.18 6.07
CA ILE A 243 11.93 18.46 7.33
C ILE A 243 12.06 19.41 8.52
N THR A 244 11.30 19.13 9.60
CA THR A 244 11.32 19.97 10.81
C THR A 244 12.67 19.89 11.52
N ASP A 245 13.21 18.68 11.68
CA ASP A 245 14.46 18.42 12.40
C ASP A 245 15.70 18.48 11.48
N TYR A 246 15.70 19.35 10.47
CA TYR A 246 16.80 19.43 9.47
C TYR A 246 18.18 19.66 10.11
N GLN A 247 18.23 20.36 11.25
CA GLN A 247 19.45 20.62 11.99
C GLN A 247 20.11 19.36 12.53
N ARG A 248 19.39 18.24 12.64
CA ARG A 248 19.89 16.95 13.11
C ARG A 248 20.48 16.09 12.00
N VAL A 249 20.41 16.54 10.75
CA VAL A 249 20.94 15.82 9.60
C VAL A 249 22.35 16.31 9.28
N ASP A 250 23.33 15.41 9.33
CA ASP A 250 24.70 15.67 8.94
C ASP A 250 24.90 15.18 7.49
N LEU A 251 25.04 16.13 6.56
CA LEU A 251 25.35 15.84 5.17
C LEU A 251 26.87 15.66 5.00
N HIS A 252 27.27 14.44 4.64
CA HIS A 252 28.66 14.04 4.48
C HIS A 252 29.10 14.14 3.02
N SER A 253 29.90 13.19 2.54
CA SER A 253 30.36 13.13 1.15
C SER A 253 29.18 12.97 0.19
N VAL A 254 29.13 13.85 -0.81
CA VAL A 254 28.15 13.85 -1.90
C VAL A 254 28.91 13.74 -3.22
N ALA A 255 28.51 12.80 -4.06
CA ALA A 255 29.02 12.64 -5.41
C ALA A 255 28.81 13.91 -6.24
N ASP A 256 29.82 14.32 -7.01
CA ASP A 256 29.77 15.51 -7.87
C ASP A 256 29.10 15.15 -9.20
N VAL A 257 27.76 15.09 -9.17
CA VAL A 257 26.91 14.80 -10.32
C VAL A 257 25.69 15.72 -10.36
N GLY A 258 25.07 15.85 -11.54
CA GLY A 258 23.77 16.48 -11.73
C GLY A 258 22.62 15.48 -11.72
N VAL A 259 21.44 15.96 -11.36
CA VAL A 259 20.16 15.24 -11.44
C VAL A 259 19.32 15.91 -12.51
N LEU A 260 18.73 15.12 -13.41
CA LEU A 260 17.86 15.67 -14.45
C LEU A 260 16.69 16.46 -13.84
N GLY A 261 16.33 17.60 -14.42
CA GLY A 261 15.26 18.46 -13.87
C GLY A 261 13.93 17.73 -13.60
N ARG A 262 13.55 16.80 -14.49
CA ARG A 262 12.36 15.94 -14.31
C ARG A 262 12.42 15.01 -13.09
N ALA A 263 13.61 14.66 -12.63
CA ALA A 263 13.85 13.74 -11.50
C ALA A 263 14.20 14.47 -10.19
N ALA A 264 14.57 15.75 -10.26
CA ALA A 264 14.97 16.53 -9.10
C ALA A 264 13.85 16.62 -8.05
N GLU A 265 12.65 17.04 -8.42
CA GLU A 265 11.55 17.18 -7.47
C GLU A 265 11.12 15.82 -6.85
N PRO A 266 10.91 14.75 -7.63
CA PRO A 266 10.66 13.42 -7.07
C PRO A 266 11.75 12.95 -6.10
N LEU A 267 13.03 13.21 -6.39
CA LEU A 267 14.14 12.81 -5.53
C LEU A 267 14.18 13.65 -4.25
N ILE A 268 13.99 14.98 -4.35
CA ILE A 268 13.87 15.87 -3.19
C ILE A 268 12.77 15.37 -2.26
N HIS A 269 11.60 15.05 -2.81
CA HIS A 269 10.45 14.59 -2.04
C HIS A 269 10.70 13.23 -1.39
N ALA A 270 11.22 12.26 -2.14
CA ALA A 270 11.53 10.93 -1.60
C ALA A 270 12.58 10.99 -0.46
N VAL A 271 13.66 11.76 -0.65
CA VAL A 271 14.69 11.94 0.37
C VAL A 271 14.14 12.68 1.59
N ALA A 272 13.29 13.71 1.40
CA ALA A 272 12.66 14.43 2.51
C ALA A 272 11.77 13.50 3.36
N GLU A 273 10.97 12.63 2.75
CA GLU A 273 10.15 11.67 3.49
C GLU A 273 11.01 10.62 4.25
N LEU A 274 12.12 10.19 3.67
CA LEU A 274 13.05 9.28 4.35
C LEU A 274 13.77 9.96 5.51
N LEU A 275 14.21 11.22 5.34
CA LEU A 275 14.83 12.00 6.40
C LEU A 275 13.85 12.31 7.54
N ASP A 276 12.61 12.68 7.24
CA ASP A 276 11.58 12.94 8.27
C ASP A 276 11.32 11.69 9.12
N ASN A 277 11.27 10.51 8.47
CA ASN A 277 11.15 9.24 9.19
C ASN A 277 12.39 8.99 10.06
N ALA A 278 13.59 9.11 9.50
CA ALA A 278 14.83 8.88 10.23
C ALA A 278 14.95 9.79 11.47
N THR A 279 14.65 11.08 11.33
CA THR A 279 14.70 12.02 12.46
C THR A 279 13.61 11.75 13.49
N ARG A 280 12.38 11.42 13.05
CA ARG A 280 11.24 11.17 13.93
C ARG A 280 11.38 9.90 14.79
N TYR A 281 11.99 8.85 14.24
CA TYR A 281 12.17 7.56 14.96
C TYR A 281 13.51 7.47 15.70
N SER A 282 14.34 8.51 15.61
CA SER A 282 15.60 8.59 16.32
C SER A 282 15.51 9.46 17.57
N PRO A 283 16.18 9.11 18.69
CA PRO A 283 16.21 9.95 19.89
C PRO A 283 16.71 11.36 19.57
N PRO A 284 16.18 12.42 20.21
CA PRO A 284 16.44 13.82 19.84
C PRO A 284 17.92 14.22 19.96
N GLN A 285 18.71 13.54 20.80
CA GLN A 285 20.14 13.75 20.98
C GLN A 285 21.02 13.11 19.88
N THR A 286 20.45 12.29 19.01
CA THR A 286 21.18 11.60 17.95
C THR A 286 21.13 12.36 16.63
N ARG A 287 22.18 12.19 15.82
CA ARG A 287 22.30 12.73 14.46
C ARG A 287 21.87 11.67 13.44
N VAL A 288 21.32 12.13 12.32
CA VAL A 288 21.04 11.31 11.14
C VAL A 288 22.11 11.61 10.11
N HIS A 289 22.73 10.58 9.55
CA HIS A 289 23.83 10.73 8.61
C HIS A 289 23.32 10.54 7.18
N LEU A 290 23.61 11.51 6.31
CA LEU A 290 23.24 11.50 4.90
C LEU A 290 24.50 11.49 4.03
N THR A 291 24.67 10.44 3.23
CA THR A 291 25.75 10.30 2.25
C THR A 291 25.16 10.10 0.86
N ALA A 292 25.91 10.48 -0.18
CA ALA A 292 25.57 10.10 -1.53
C ALA A 292 26.82 9.74 -2.33
N THR A 293 26.91 8.49 -2.78
CA THR A 293 28.09 7.94 -3.45
C THR A 293 27.72 7.39 -4.82
N GLU A 294 28.59 7.60 -5.79
CA GLU A 294 28.46 6.97 -7.10
C GLU A 294 28.75 5.45 -7.00
N VAL A 295 27.89 4.66 -7.63
CA VAL A 295 27.94 3.21 -7.67
C VAL A 295 27.70 2.73 -9.10
N GLN A 296 27.97 1.46 -9.40
CA GLN A 296 27.77 0.91 -10.75
C GLN A 296 26.33 1.08 -11.26
N SER A 297 25.35 1.11 -10.35
CA SER A 297 23.93 1.26 -10.65
C SER A 297 23.42 2.71 -10.64
N GLY A 298 24.31 3.71 -10.69
CA GLY A 298 23.97 5.13 -10.62
C GLY A 298 24.50 5.79 -9.34
N VAL A 299 23.63 6.40 -8.53
CA VAL A 299 24.04 7.01 -7.25
C VAL A 299 23.24 6.42 -6.10
N ALA A 300 23.94 5.97 -5.06
CA ALA A 300 23.35 5.51 -3.82
C ALA A 300 23.29 6.67 -2.82
N VAL A 301 22.09 7.11 -2.48
CA VAL A 301 21.80 8.03 -1.38
C VAL A 301 21.52 7.19 -0.14
N GLU A 302 22.34 7.32 0.89
CA GLU A 302 22.23 6.54 2.12
C GLU A 302 21.85 7.44 3.28
N ILE A 303 20.81 7.03 4.01
CA ILE A 303 20.32 7.69 5.22
C ILE A 303 20.47 6.69 6.35
N GLU A 304 21.31 7.01 7.32
CA GLU A 304 21.60 6.14 8.45
C GLU A 304 21.20 6.84 9.75
N ASP A 305 20.37 6.16 10.53
CA ASP A 305 19.85 6.65 11.79
C ASP A 305 20.29 5.79 12.99
N ALA A 306 20.18 6.37 14.18
CA ALA A 306 20.49 5.73 15.46
C ALA A 306 19.21 5.48 16.29
N GLY A 307 18.09 5.27 15.59
CA GLY A 307 16.78 5.04 16.18
C GLY A 307 16.55 3.60 16.64
N LEU A 308 15.28 3.27 16.87
CA LEU A 308 14.88 1.90 17.09
C LEU A 308 14.88 1.17 15.74
N GLY A 309 15.66 0.10 15.63
CA GLY A 309 15.60 -0.80 14.48
C GLY A 309 14.19 -1.37 14.24
N LEU A 310 13.95 -1.91 13.04
CA LEU A 310 12.66 -2.48 12.69
C LEU A 310 12.52 -3.91 13.24
N THR A 311 11.37 -4.20 13.84
CA THR A 311 10.95 -5.61 14.06
C THR A 311 10.68 -6.28 12.71
N ASP A 312 10.69 -7.61 12.64
CA ASP A 312 10.43 -8.32 11.38
C ASP A 312 9.07 -7.97 10.77
N GLU A 313 8.02 -7.87 11.59
CA GLU A 313 6.69 -7.44 11.13
C GLU A 313 6.68 -5.99 10.63
N ALA A 314 7.42 -5.08 11.29
CA ALA A 314 7.53 -3.69 10.84
C ALA A 314 8.34 -3.58 9.55
N ARG A 315 9.39 -4.40 9.40
CA ARG A 315 10.20 -4.49 8.18
C ARG A 315 9.39 -4.99 7.00
N ILE A 316 8.63 -6.08 7.16
CA ILE A 316 7.76 -6.61 6.10
C ILE A 316 6.72 -5.58 5.66
N ARG A 317 6.11 -4.84 6.61
CA ARG A 317 5.17 -3.76 6.28
C ARG A 317 5.85 -2.60 5.55
N ALA A 318 7.04 -2.19 5.99
CA ALA A 318 7.81 -1.14 5.34
C ALA A 318 8.23 -1.54 3.92
N GLU A 319 8.71 -2.77 3.73
CA GLU A 319 9.05 -3.33 2.42
C GLU A 319 7.82 -3.41 1.50
N ARG A 320 6.64 -3.80 2.03
CA ARG A 320 5.38 -3.79 1.27
C ARG A 320 5.00 -2.38 0.82
N ALA A 321 5.06 -1.39 1.72
CA ALA A 321 4.77 0.00 1.40
C ALA A 321 5.71 0.56 0.30
N LEU A 322 6.99 0.18 0.36
CA LEU A 322 7.98 0.55 -0.67
C LEU A 322 7.77 -0.17 -2.01
N ALA A 323 7.22 -1.39 -1.98
CA ALA A 323 6.96 -2.19 -3.18
C ALA A 323 5.65 -1.80 -3.91
N GLN A 324 4.80 -0.93 -3.33
CA GLN A 324 3.50 -0.59 -3.91
C GLN A 324 3.61 -0.05 -5.35
N HIS A 325 2.83 -0.64 -6.27
CA HIS A 325 2.83 -0.32 -7.69
C HIS A 325 1.81 0.79 -8.02
N PRO A 326 2.11 1.74 -8.93
CA PRO A 326 1.20 2.81 -9.32
C PRO A 326 -0.16 2.35 -9.86
N GLY A 327 -0.20 1.19 -10.54
CA GLY A 327 -1.42 0.62 -11.12
C GLY A 327 -2.25 -0.24 -10.16
N GLY A 328 -1.63 -0.79 -9.12
CA GLY A 328 -2.35 -1.49 -8.07
C GLY A 328 -2.64 -0.51 -6.96
N GLY A 329 -3.48 0.50 -7.22
CA GLY A 329 -3.83 1.71 -6.43
C GLY A 329 -3.45 1.84 -4.94
N LEU A 330 -4.10 2.72 -4.17
CA LEU A 330 -3.82 2.75 -2.73
C LEU A 330 -4.55 1.56 -2.11
N ASP A 331 -3.85 0.70 -1.40
CA ASP A 331 -4.52 -0.22 -0.48
C ASP A 331 -4.85 0.60 0.78
N LEU A 332 -6.12 1.01 0.90
CA LEU A 332 -6.59 1.84 2.01
C LEU A 332 -6.41 1.11 3.34
N ASP A 333 -6.37 -0.22 3.33
CA ASP A 333 -6.15 -1.06 4.51
C ASP A 333 -4.71 -0.94 5.04
N ASP A 334 -3.72 -0.68 4.17
CA ASP A 334 -2.32 -0.49 4.56
C ASP A 334 -2.08 0.87 5.27
N LEU A 335 -3.04 1.81 5.18
CA LEU A 335 -2.93 3.13 5.81
C LEU A 335 -3.28 3.11 7.32
N GLY A 336 -4.10 2.18 7.79
CA GLY A 336 -4.43 2.03 9.22
C GLY A 336 -4.98 3.30 9.92
N GLU A 337 -5.07 3.26 11.26
CA GLU A 337 -5.59 4.38 12.08
C GLU A 337 -4.65 5.59 12.17
N SER A 338 -3.37 5.41 11.84
CA SER A 338 -2.35 6.47 11.80
C SER A 338 -1.55 6.33 10.51
N PRO A 339 -2.01 6.96 9.41
CA PRO A 339 -1.41 6.79 8.11
C PRO A 339 0.05 7.23 8.11
N ARG A 340 0.95 6.25 8.03
CA ARG A 340 2.38 6.45 7.85
C ARG A 340 2.65 6.66 6.36
N LEU A 341 2.20 7.80 5.86
CA LEU A 341 2.20 8.14 4.43
C LEU A 341 3.60 8.12 3.81
N GLY A 342 4.65 8.44 4.57
CA GLY A 342 6.00 8.67 4.05
C GLY A 342 6.57 7.52 3.22
N LEU A 343 6.53 6.27 3.72
CA LEU A 343 7.07 5.13 2.97
C LEU A 343 6.24 4.77 1.73
N ALA A 344 4.92 4.95 1.79
CA ALA A 344 4.05 4.73 0.63
C ALA A 344 4.29 5.79 -0.46
N VAL A 345 4.50 7.05 -0.07
CA VAL A 345 4.92 8.14 -0.97
C VAL A 345 6.26 7.79 -1.62
N VAL A 346 7.25 7.37 -0.83
CA VAL A 346 8.56 6.95 -1.33
C VAL A 346 8.43 5.78 -2.29
N GLY A 347 7.61 4.75 -1.98
CA GLY A 347 7.36 3.61 -2.86
C GLY A 347 6.81 4.04 -4.22
N ARG A 348 5.80 4.92 -4.22
CA ARG A 348 5.22 5.42 -5.47
C ARG A 348 6.18 6.31 -6.28
N LEU A 349 6.92 7.22 -5.63
CA LEU A 349 7.95 8.02 -6.28
C LEU A 349 9.05 7.13 -6.88
N SER A 350 9.44 6.09 -6.13
CA SER A 350 10.46 5.13 -6.56
C SER A 350 10.01 4.35 -7.78
N HIS A 351 8.77 3.84 -7.81
CA HIS A 351 8.29 3.13 -8.99
C HIS A 351 8.15 4.08 -10.20
N THR A 352 7.63 5.29 -10.01
CA THR A 352 7.40 6.24 -11.12
C THR A 352 8.71 6.73 -11.74
N ASN A 353 9.79 6.81 -10.94
CA ASN A 353 11.10 7.33 -11.37
C ASN A 353 12.19 6.25 -11.38
N HIS A 354 11.82 4.98 -11.25
CA HIS A 354 12.73 3.83 -11.21
C HIS A 354 13.83 3.91 -10.13
N PHE A 355 13.57 4.58 -9.01
CA PHE A 355 14.45 4.49 -7.84
C PHE A 355 14.35 3.10 -7.21
N LYS A 356 15.46 2.60 -6.66
CA LYS A 356 15.46 1.35 -5.88
C LYS A 356 15.71 1.68 -4.43
N VAL A 357 14.78 1.33 -3.56
CA VAL A 357 14.91 1.58 -2.11
C VAL A 357 15.10 0.25 -1.40
N SER A 358 16.05 0.21 -0.47
CA SER A 358 16.28 -0.95 0.38
C SER A 358 16.53 -0.53 1.82
N LEU A 359 16.01 -1.34 2.75
CA LEU A 359 16.17 -1.15 4.19
C LEU A 359 17.24 -2.13 4.69
N ARG A 360 18.11 -1.64 5.57
CA ARG A 360 19.19 -2.38 6.22
C ARG A 360 19.26 -1.99 7.69
N VAL A 361 19.94 -2.83 8.48
CA VAL A 361 20.27 -2.48 9.86
C VAL A 361 21.41 -1.46 9.84
N SER A 362 21.27 -0.39 10.61
CA SER A 362 22.30 0.64 10.80
C SER A 362 23.39 0.14 11.74
N ALA A 363 24.64 0.59 11.52
CA ALA A 363 25.75 0.33 12.44
C ALA A 363 25.51 0.99 13.82
N TYR A 364 24.66 2.01 13.88
CA TYR A 364 24.27 2.71 15.11
C TYR A 364 23.07 2.08 15.81
N GLY A 365 22.59 0.92 15.34
CA GLY A 365 21.48 0.15 15.94
C GLY A 365 20.07 0.53 15.45
N GLY A 366 19.97 1.57 14.61
CA GLY A 366 18.73 2.00 13.96
C GLY A 366 18.52 1.39 12.58
N VAL A 367 18.03 2.21 11.65
CA VAL A 367 17.76 1.81 10.26
C VAL A 367 18.72 2.53 9.31
N ARG A 368 19.20 1.80 8.30
CA ARG A 368 19.89 2.37 7.14
C ARG A 368 19.03 2.18 5.91
N VAL A 369 18.64 3.28 5.29
CA VAL A 369 17.92 3.29 4.01
C VAL A 369 18.91 3.60 2.90
N VAL A 370 18.90 2.80 1.85
CA VAL A 370 19.67 3.05 0.62
C VAL A 370 18.69 3.25 -0.51
N LEU A 371 18.66 4.47 -1.06
CA LEU A 371 17.91 4.85 -2.25
C LEU A 371 18.88 4.99 -3.42
N VAL A 372 18.74 4.15 -4.43
CA VAL A 372 19.54 4.19 -5.65
C VAL A 372 18.80 4.95 -6.73
N VAL A 373 19.41 6.05 -7.17
CA VAL A 373 19.00 6.82 -8.35
C VAL A 373 19.65 6.19 -9.57
N PRO A 374 18.87 5.78 -10.58
CA PRO A 374 19.41 5.07 -11.74
C PRO A 374 20.17 6.05 -12.68
N PRO A 375 21.16 5.57 -13.44
CA PRO A 375 22.08 6.43 -14.19
C PRO A 375 21.39 7.28 -15.26
N GLU A 376 20.23 6.86 -15.78
CA GLU A 376 19.46 7.59 -16.79
C GLU A 376 18.83 8.89 -16.25
N LEU A 377 18.85 9.10 -14.93
CA LEU A 377 18.39 10.30 -14.25
C LEU A 377 19.52 11.19 -13.74
N ILE A 378 20.77 10.79 -14.01
CA ILE A 378 21.98 11.44 -13.56
C ILE A 378 22.69 12.00 -14.80
N THR A 379 23.32 13.16 -14.64
CA THR A 379 24.07 13.84 -15.68
C THR A 379 25.39 14.36 -15.12
N VAL A 380 26.26 14.84 -15.99
CA VAL A 380 27.44 15.60 -15.57
C VAL A 380 26.95 16.87 -14.85
N THR A 381 27.60 17.25 -13.75
CA THR A 381 27.21 18.43 -12.98
C THR A 381 27.04 19.65 -13.91
N PRO A 382 25.84 20.28 -13.99
CA PRO A 382 25.52 21.33 -14.98
C PRO A 382 26.31 22.63 -14.80
N VAL A 383 27.11 22.72 -13.75
CA VAL A 383 27.98 23.87 -13.43
C VAL A 383 29.39 23.32 -13.18
N PRO A 384 30.44 23.84 -13.85
CA PRO A 384 31.80 23.64 -13.38
C PRO A 384 31.97 24.47 -12.10
N GLY A 385 31.55 23.94 -10.96
CA GLY A 385 31.27 24.83 -9.83
C GLY A 385 30.85 24.20 -8.52
N GLY A 386 31.56 23.16 -8.07
CA GLY A 386 31.81 23.01 -6.63
C GLY A 386 32.46 24.26 -5.98
N ALA A 387 32.74 25.31 -6.75
CA ALA A 387 33.21 26.62 -6.30
C ALA A 387 32.12 27.50 -5.64
N LEU A 388 30.82 27.25 -5.87
CA LEU A 388 29.75 27.89 -5.08
C LEU A 388 29.32 27.06 -3.84
N ALA A 389 29.86 25.84 -3.70
CA ALA A 389 29.71 24.98 -2.51
C ALA A 389 30.99 24.84 -1.67
N LYS A 390 32.07 25.54 -2.04
CA LYS A 390 33.32 25.71 -1.25
C LYS A 390 33.55 27.16 -0.81
N ALA A 391 32.49 27.95 -0.63
CA ALA A 391 32.58 29.07 0.31
C ALA A 391 32.81 28.48 1.71
N PRO A 392 33.74 29.04 2.51
CA PRO A 392 34.29 28.37 3.68
C PRO A 392 33.17 28.03 4.66
N SER A 393 33.30 26.88 5.34
CA SER A 393 32.63 26.67 6.62
C SER A 393 32.75 27.96 7.42
N LEU A 394 31.63 28.53 7.86
CA LEU A 394 31.69 29.56 8.89
C LEU A 394 32.63 29.04 9.98
N PRO A 395 33.67 29.79 10.36
CA PRO A 395 34.59 29.32 11.38
C PRO A 395 33.78 29.00 12.64
N PRO A 396 34.14 27.95 13.40
CA PRO A 396 33.48 27.67 14.66
C PRO A 396 33.45 28.96 15.48
N PRO A 397 32.35 29.31 16.16
CA PRO A 397 32.23 30.55 16.87
C PRO A 397 33.44 30.69 17.81
N ARG A 398 34.29 31.67 17.52
CA ARG A 398 35.35 32.07 18.44
C ARG A 398 34.63 32.64 19.65
N HIS A 399 34.60 31.88 20.74
CA HIS A 399 34.32 32.45 22.05
C HIS A 399 35.27 33.64 22.24
N PRO A 400 34.77 34.87 22.46
CA PRO A 400 35.62 35.94 22.96
C PRO A 400 36.13 35.46 24.32
N GLY A 401 37.45 35.43 24.50
CA GLY A 401 38.07 35.08 25.76
C GLY A 401 37.46 35.89 26.89
N GLY A 402 36.71 35.22 27.75
CA GLY A 402 36.35 35.71 29.07
C GLY A 402 37.58 35.67 29.99
N PRO A 403 37.65 36.57 30.98
CA PRO A 403 38.87 36.83 31.73
C PRO A 403 39.33 35.59 32.49
N LYS A 404 40.65 35.35 32.48
CA LYS A 404 41.31 34.40 33.38
C LYS A 404 40.91 34.76 34.82
N HIS A 405 40.10 33.90 35.45
CA HIS A 405 40.02 33.92 36.91
C HIS A 405 41.40 33.52 37.43
N ARG A 406 42.09 34.53 37.95
CA ARG A 406 43.21 34.39 38.87
C ARG A 406 42.74 33.46 40.00
N ALA A 407 43.43 32.33 40.16
CA ALA A 407 43.31 31.49 41.33
C ALA A 407 43.67 32.34 42.55
N GLU A 408 42.65 32.75 43.30
CA GLU A 408 42.81 33.32 44.62
C GLU A 408 42.70 32.14 45.59
N ALA A 409 43.79 31.92 46.33
CA ALA A 409 43.88 30.90 47.36
C ALA A 409 42.86 31.20 48.45
N ALA A 410 41.84 30.36 48.57
CA ALA A 410 40.99 30.31 49.74
C ALA A 410 41.60 29.30 50.72
N ALA A 411 42.09 29.85 51.81
CA ALA A 411 42.61 29.14 52.96
C ALA A 411 41.56 28.19 53.55
N GLU A 412 42.06 27.09 54.13
CA GLU A 412 41.31 26.21 55.02
C GLU A 412 40.66 27.01 56.15
N GLU A 413 39.35 26.86 56.32
CA GLU A 413 38.66 27.12 57.58
C GLU A 413 38.03 25.82 58.09
N PRO A 414 38.16 25.51 59.38
CA PRO A 414 37.89 24.20 59.93
C PRO A 414 36.39 23.97 60.14
N VAL A 415 35.98 22.72 59.95
CA VAL A 415 34.64 22.20 60.22
C VAL A 415 34.33 22.29 61.72
N PRO A 416 33.24 22.95 62.16
CA PRO A 416 32.69 22.72 63.49
C PRO A 416 31.83 21.46 63.46
N ALA A 417 32.23 20.46 64.24
CA ALA A 417 31.40 19.33 64.62
C ALA A 417 30.26 19.77 65.56
N ASP A 418 29.24 18.91 65.68
CA ASP A 418 28.15 18.92 66.66
C ASP A 418 26.89 19.75 66.37
N GLY A 419 26.00 19.16 65.55
CA GLY A 419 24.56 19.38 65.67
C GLY A 419 23.95 18.46 66.75
N PRO A 420 22.90 18.91 67.48
CA PRO A 420 22.37 18.18 68.63
C PRO A 420 21.75 16.83 68.22
N ARG A 421 22.24 15.75 68.86
CA ARG A 421 21.73 14.37 68.76
C ARG A 421 20.81 14.09 69.95
N THR A 422 19.70 13.39 69.73
CA THR A 422 18.89 12.84 70.84
C THR A 422 19.68 11.74 71.56
N ALA A 423 19.32 11.40 72.80
CA ALA A 423 20.07 10.49 73.69
C ALA A 423 20.40 9.10 73.11
N ASN A 424 19.79 8.71 71.98
CA ASN A 424 20.02 7.43 71.29
C ASN A 424 20.69 7.58 69.90
N GLY A 425 21.31 8.72 69.57
CA GLY A 425 22.35 8.80 68.53
C GLY A 425 21.95 8.76 67.05
N LEU A 426 20.69 9.04 66.66
CA LEU A 426 20.25 9.04 65.25
C LEU A 426 19.75 10.45 64.78
N PRO A 427 20.09 10.89 63.55
CA PRO A 427 19.72 12.23 63.03
C PRO A 427 18.24 12.33 62.56
N GLN A 428 17.56 13.41 62.94
CA GLN A 428 16.12 13.65 62.69
C GLN A 428 15.84 14.31 61.32
N ARG A 429 14.98 13.71 60.49
CA ARG A 429 14.54 14.23 59.19
C ARG A 429 13.27 15.09 59.34
N ARG A 430 13.30 16.37 58.93
CA ARG A 430 12.10 17.23 58.85
C ARG A 430 11.50 17.24 57.44
N ARG A 431 10.21 16.92 57.33
CA ARG A 431 9.39 16.96 56.11
C ARG A 431 8.56 18.26 56.11
N ARG A 432 8.52 18.99 54.99
CA ARG A 432 7.51 20.04 54.76
C ARG A 432 6.91 19.91 53.36
N THR A 433 5.62 19.59 53.32
CA THR A 433 4.67 19.74 52.22
C THR A 433 4.10 21.16 52.22
N ARG A 434 3.81 21.75 51.04
CA ARG A 434 2.47 22.16 50.55
C ARG A 434 2.59 23.04 49.30
N SER A 435 1.74 22.77 48.31
CA SER A 435 1.48 23.58 47.11
C SER A 435 0.67 24.84 47.45
N VAL A 436 1.00 25.97 46.81
CA VAL A 436 0.07 27.11 46.63
C VAL A 436 0.37 27.76 45.27
N ILE A 437 -0.67 27.84 44.43
CA ILE A 437 -0.73 28.63 43.19
C ILE A 437 -0.95 30.10 43.56
N PRO A 438 -0.25 31.08 42.95
CA PRO A 438 -0.67 32.48 43.05
C PRO A 438 -1.41 32.95 41.80
N SER A 439 -2.58 33.53 42.05
CA SER A 439 -3.43 34.29 41.16
C SER A 439 -2.81 35.64 40.77
N VAL A 440 -2.96 36.02 39.50
CA VAL A 440 -2.57 37.32 38.92
C VAL A 440 -3.58 38.40 39.32
N ARG A 441 -3.10 39.56 39.78
CA ARG A 441 -3.86 40.81 39.85
C ARG A 441 -2.98 41.95 39.31
N PRO A 442 -3.51 42.90 38.51
CA PRO A 442 -2.69 43.87 37.81
C PRO A 442 -2.41 45.11 38.68
N GLN A 443 -1.16 45.56 38.72
CA GLN A 443 -0.78 46.88 39.22
C GLN A 443 -0.29 47.75 38.06
N GLN A 444 -0.93 48.89 37.89
CA GLN A 444 -0.46 50.02 37.09
C GLN A 444 0.62 50.77 37.86
N ALA A 445 1.72 51.12 37.19
CA ALA A 445 2.65 52.16 37.62
C ALA A 445 3.22 52.89 36.38
N THR A 446 3.22 54.22 36.44
CA THR A 446 3.82 55.18 35.49
C THR A 446 5.34 55.35 35.73
N PRO A 447 6.08 56.05 34.84
CA PRO A 447 7.41 55.63 34.38
C PRO A 447 8.57 56.33 35.08
N SER A 448 9.74 55.69 35.13
CA SER A 448 11.04 56.36 35.13
C SER A 448 12.15 55.39 34.72
N GLY A 449 13.15 55.94 34.03
CA GLY A 449 14.05 55.22 33.12
C GLY A 449 15.13 54.35 33.77
N ALA A 450 15.47 53.27 33.08
CA ALA A 450 16.84 52.77 32.86
C ALA A 450 16.74 51.57 31.90
N ALA A 451 17.42 51.65 30.76
CA ALA A 451 17.42 50.62 29.73
C ALA A 451 18.18 49.35 30.17
N PRO A 452 17.62 48.14 30.01
CA PRO A 452 18.38 46.91 29.91
C PRO A 452 18.51 46.47 28.44
N ARG A 453 19.74 46.19 28.00
CA ARG A 453 20.02 45.48 26.73
C ARG A 453 19.40 44.07 26.80
N PRO A 454 18.80 43.54 25.72
CA PRO A 454 18.36 42.16 25.67
C PRO A 454 19.56 41.19 25.49
N PRO A 455 19.42 39.93 25.94
CA PRO A 455 20.41 38.89 25.68
C PRO A 455 20.45 38.55 24.18
N SER A 456 21.67 38.47 23.63
CA SER A 456 21.91 38.00 22.27
C SER A 456 21.84 36.47 22.24
N ASP A 457 20.65 35.91 22.02
CA ASP A 457 20.50 34.51 21.65
C ASP A 457 20.88 34.32 20.18
N GLY A 458 21.73 33.32 19.95
CA GLY A 458 22.28 32.97 18.63
C GLY A 458 21.17 32.55 17.67
N HIS A 459 20.78 33.47 16.78
CA HIS A 459 19.91 33.17 15.67
C HIS A 459 20.75 32.54 14.55
N SER A 460 20.79 31.20 14.56
CA SER A 460 21.12 30.41 13.38
C SER A 460 20.03 30.60 12.31
N ALA A 461 20.44 30.82 11.06
CA ALA A 461 19.57 31.16 9.95
C ALA A 461 18.39 30.15 9.78
N PRO A 462 17.13 30.59 9.79
CA PRO A 462 15.95 29.73 9.57
C PRO A 462 15.95 29.05 8.20
N ALA A 463 15.30 27.88 8.11
CA ALA A 463 15.18 27.07 6.90
C ALA A 463 14.61 27.83 5.68
N GLY A 464 13.81 28.88 5.91
CA GLY A 464 13.31 29.77 4.85
C GLY A 464 14.44 30.44 4.05
N LEU A 465 15.54 30.84 4.71
CA LEU A 465 16.72 31.42 4.05
C LEU A 465 17.48 30.41 3.19
N TRP A 466 17.38 29.12 3.52
CA TRP A 466 18.00 28.05 2.74
C TRP A 466 17.20 27.73 1.49
N MET A 467 15.87 27.82 1.62
CA MET A 467 14.94 27.65 0.52
C MET A 467 15.01 28.83 -0.45
N SER A 468 15.05 30.08 0.02
CA SER A 468 15.25 31.24 -0.84
C SER A 468 16.59 31.18 -1.57
N ALA A 469 17.71 30.88 -0.88
CA ALA A 469 19.02 30.76 -1.53
C ALA A 469 19.10 29.60 -2.55
N PHE A 470 18.39 28.50 -2.30
CA PHE A 470 18.29 27.38 -3.25
C PHE A 470 17.42 27.74 -4.45
N LEU A 471 16.30 28.43 -4.24
CA LEU A 471 15.41 28.91 -5.30
C LEU A 471 16.13 29.95 -6.17
N ASP A 472 16.80 30.93 -5.55
CA ASP A 472 17.58 31.97 -6.22
C ASP A 472 18.72 31.39 -7.04
N GLY A 473 19.47 30.42 -6.49
CA GLY A 473 20.55 29.74 -7.23
C GLY A 473 20.08 28.91 -8.44
N ALA A 474 18.81 28.49 -8.45
CA ALA A 474 18.22 27.80 -9.60
C ALA A 474 17.66 28.78 -10.65
N SER A 475 17.19 29.97 -10.24
CA SER A 475 16.72 31.04 -11.14
C SER A 475 17.83 31.95 -11.68
N ASP A 476 18.92 32.19 -10.94
CA ASP A 476 20.03 33.07 -11.38
C ASP A 476 20.77 32.53 -12.60
N GLY A 477 20.68 31.23 -12.86
CA GLY A 477 21.12 30.63 -14.13
C GLY A 477 20.27 31.05 -15.35
N GLU A 478 19.19 31.82 -15.19
CA GLU A 478 18.41 32.42 -16.28
C GLU A 478 18.96 33.78 -16.75
N SER A 479 19.80 34.47 -15.96
CA SER A 479 20.25 35.83 -16.27
C SER A 479 21.69 35.92 -16.82
N GLY A 480 22.42 34.80 -16.89
CA GLY A 480 23.85 34.78 -17.19
C GLY A 480 24.25 34.38 -18.62
N GLY A 481 23.43 34.67 -19.63
CA GLY A 481 23.67 34.11 -20.97
C GLY A 481 23.03 34.83 -22.15
N ASN A 482 23.06 36.16 -22.22
CA ASN A 482 23.10 36.84 -23.53
C ASN A 482 23.56 38.29 -23.39
N SER A 483 24.84 38.57 -23.62
CA SER A 483 25.34 39.91 -23.86
C SER A 483 26.48 39.83 -24.86
N GLY A 484 26.18 40.17 -26.11
CA GLY A 484 27.18 40.52 -27.10
C GLY A 484 27.14 39.71 -28.39
N ALA A 485 26.26 40.10 -29.32
CA ALA A 485 26.61 40.30 -30.74
C ALA A 485 25.38 40.81 -31.51
N SER A 486 25.41 42.11 -31.84
CA SER A 486 24.61 42.68 -32.92
C SER A 486 25.18 42.20 -34.26
N PRO A 487 24.33 41.94 -35.26
CA PRO A 487 24.54 42.67 -36.51
C PRO A 487 23.26 43.13 -37.22
N ALA A 488 23.31 44.41 -37.60
CA ALA A 488 22.92 45.01 -38.88
C ALA A 488 21.59 44.64 -39.58
N GLU A 489 20.81 45.71 -39.78
CA GLU A 489 19.75 45.98 -40.76
C GLU A 489 19.83 45.25 -42.12
N THR A 490 18.67 44.80 -42.63
CA THR A 490 17.98 45.30 -43.87
C THR A 490 16.68 44.51 -44.10
N PRO A 491 15.60 45.11 -44.67
CA PRO A 491 14.21 44.80 -44.31
C PRO A 491 13.44 43.94 -45.33
N ALA A 492 12.38 43.25 -44.89
CA ALA A 492 11.40 42.64 -45.79
C ALA A 492 9.95 42.67 -45.25
N ARG A 493 9.14 43.49 -45.92
CA ARG A 493 7.72 43.32 -46.30
C ARG A 493 6.72 42.71 -45.30
N ARG A 494 5.77 43.56 -44.87
CA ARG A 494 4.41 43.17 -44.44
C ARG A 494 3.62 42.51 -45.59
N PRO A 495 2.81 41.48 -45.33
CA PRO A 495 1.62 41.20 -46.12
C PRO A 495 0.39 41.82 -45.46
N ARG A 496 -0.39 42.56 -46.28
CA ARG A 496 -1.75 43.03 -45.99
C ARG A 496 -2.73 41.86 -46.18
N SER A 497 -3.78 41.83 -45.36
CA SER A 497 -4.97 40.98 -45.57
C SER A 497 -5.62 41.22 -46.93
N PRO A 498 -6.16 40.18 -47.60
CA PRO A 498 -7.08 40.34 -48.71
C PRO A 498 -8.53 40.17 -48.24
N GLY A 499 -9.35 41.15 -48.61
CA GLY A 499 -10.79 41.08 -48.63
C GLY A 499 -11.26 41.67 -49.97
N ASP A 500 -12.02 40.83 -50.67
CA ASP A 500 -13.04 41.10 -51.70
C ASP A 500 -12.67 41.44 -53.16
N GLU A 501 -13.48 40.78 -54.02
CA GLU A 501 -13.86 41.04 -55.42
C GLU A 501 -13.21 40.18 -56.54
N GLU A 502 -13.94 39.11 -56.88
CA GLU A 502 -14.24 38.55 -58.23
C GLU A 502 -14.57 39.63 -59.30
N PRO A 503 -14.86 39.28 -60.59
CA PRO A 503 -14.48 38.11 -61.41
C PRO A 503 -13.97 38.53 -62.82
N GLU A 504 -13.45 37.59 -63.63
CA GLU A 504 -13.82 37.40 -65.05
C GLU A 504 -12.91 36.39 -65.79
N GLN A 505 -13.59 35.56 -66.60
CA GLN A 505 -13.16 34.67 -67.70
C GLN A 505 -12.68 33.26 -67.37
#